data_AF-A0A832RU04-F1
#
_entry.id   AF-A0A832RU04-F1
#
_cell.length_a   1.000
_cell.length_b   1.000
_cell.length_c   1.000
_cell.angle_alpha   90.00
_cell.angle_beta   90.00
_cell.angle_gamma   90.00
#
_symmetry.space_group_name_H-M   'P 1'
#
loop_
_entity.id
_entity.type
_entity.pdbx_description
1 polymer ?
#
loop_
_entity_poly.entity_id
_entity_poly.type
_entity_poly.pdbx_seq_one_letter_code
_entity_poly.pdbx_strand_id
1 'polypeptide(L)'
;MNGYHLFLMGFAAYILLLVAIGLHFVRRQRDMVDFWIAGRQVGWLNVGFSAAASWLTAGAMLFVTGLFVIRGVGSMWLFVVPNVLALIVIALLTGRIKRLPTITQPELLEMRYSPLLRAPIAVFIAMMMVMFAVADFKGFSYVLSVFYGVPEVYAVLLMAVGVAIYTSLGGFRAVVWTDAIQFVLLALLALVVALFAWNVAPHPIPMATIEEKWWNPLSLGSVSAIIIMLIALLPGWITEQDTWQKVWAARDVKEARRGMLFGALLMGLVFMSLFITAMAFRMLYPVPASEPESERLYLQFILTSTPPWLLPLFALGFAAAAMSCTDTFATSGASCISRDVYQRFMHPDAPMSRMQMINRIVVVGIVACAAIISLFVDSIFDAIVMGTVIGSASVFFPLLGGIYWKRATKWGGFFAMVLGGSTQVALLLLEALMGIPLESINPLLVEHGVLLSLGVSMLSFVGISLATSPTSAINLAPFFEDVARRLSGAQHVLVSEDEYKAFLTMLEEKRLGDVVYMHYSLHLPEPIDWGALVSRLVLKAGWIAPTGEDTVYRLSGDDLLSSIQAVRGRENEIWLSVEYPVHSTRDYRREMFSAIQDIRSTLGMRGKGVE
;
A
#
# COMPACT_ATOMS: atom_id res chain seq x y z
N MET A 1 -15.35 -36.82 13.51
CA MET A 1 -14.22 -36.29 12.70
C MET A 1 -13.34 -35.45 13.61
N ASN A 2 -12.02 -35.60 13.53
CA ASN A 2 -11.11 -34.74 14.30
C ASN A 2 -11.28 -33.26 13.89
N GLY A 3 -11.18 -32.32 14.84
CA GLY A 3 -11.33 -30.88 14.58
C GLY A 3 -10.39 -30.38 13.48
N TYR A 4 -9.19 -30.93 13.40
CA TYR A 4 -8.24 -30.62 12.33
C TYR A 4 -8.76 -30.98 10.93
N HIS A 5 -9.46 -32.10 10.75
CA HIS A 5 -10.05 -32.45 9.45
C HIS A 5 -11.20 -31.52 9.08
N LEU A 6 -12.01 -31.09 10.05
CA LEU A 6 -13.05 -30.08 9.83
C LEU A 6 -12.44 -28.75 9.41
N PHE A 7 -11.33 -28.35 10.04
CA PHE A 7 -10.58 -27.18 9.63
C PHE A 7 -10.07 -27.31 8.20
N LEU A 8 -9.42 -28.43 7.83
CA LEU A 8 -8.91 -28.62 6.46
C LEU A 8 -10.03 -28.59 5.41
N MET A 9 -11.19 -29.17 5.71
CA MET A 9 -12.35 -29.11 4.82
C MET A 9 -12.89 -27.68 4.70
N GLY A 10 -13.02 -26.96 5.81
CA GLY A 10 -13.42 -25.56 5.83
C GLY A 10 -12.43 -24.66 5.09
N PHE A 11 -11.13 -24.91 5.28
CA PHE A 11 -10.03 -24.24 4.59
C PHE A 11 -10.11 -24.50 3.08
N ALA A 12 -10.24 -25.75 2.63
CA ALA A 12 -10.40 -26.07 1.22
C ALA A 12 -11.64 -25.40 0.61
N ALA A 13 -12.79 -25.44 1.31
CA ALA A 13 -14.01 -24.76 0.87
C ALA A 13 -13.82 -23.24 0.78
N TYR A 14 -13.11 -22.66 1.73
CA TYR A 14 -12.75 -21.24 1.75
C TYR A 14 -11.83 -20.85 0.58
N ILE A 15 -10.79 -21.64 0.29
CA ILE A 15 -9.95 -21.42 -0.91
C ILE A 15 -10.78 -21.51 -2.18
N LEU A 16 -11.66 -22.51 -2.31
CA LEU A 16 -12.54 -22.63 -3.48
C LEU A 16 -13.47 -21.43 -3.65
N LEU A 17 -13.99 -20.89 -2.54
CA LEU A 17 -14.78 -19.66 -2.55
C LEU A 17 -13.95 -18.46 -3.03
N LEU A 18 -12.73 -18.28 -2.51
CA LEU A 18 -11.83 -17.20 -2.95
C LEU A 18 -11.44 -17.33 -4.42
N VAL A 19 -11.16 -18.55 -4.90
CA VAL A 19 -10.90 -18.83 -6.30
C VAL A 19 -12.12 -18.48 -7.16
N ALA A 20 -13.33 -18.84 -6.73
CA ALA A 20 -14.55 -18.48 -7.44
C ALA A 20 -14.77 -16.96 -7.52
N ILE A 21 -14.50 -16.24 -6.43
CA ILE A 21 -14.52 -14.76 -6.40
C ILE A 21 -13.46 -14.20 -7.35
N GLY A 22 -12.24 -14.72 -7.32
CA GLY A 22 -11.16 -14.29 -8.20
C GLY A 22 -11.51 -14.47 -9.68
N LEU A 23 -11.99 -15.66 -10.06
CA LEU A 23 -12.42 -15.96 -11.42
C LEU A 23 -13.60 -15.08 -11.87
N HIS A 24 -14.50 -14.71 -10.96
CA HIS A 24 -15.59 -13.77 -11.24
C HIS A 24 -15.06 -12.38 -11.62
N PHE A 25 -14.06 -11.87 -10.89
CA PHE A 25 -13.48 -10.54 -11.15
C PHE A 25 -12.54 -10.51 -12.35
N VAL A 26 -11.76 -11.58 -12.61
CA VAL A 26 -10.89 -11.69 -13.80
C VAL A 26 -11.67 -11.45 -15.08
N ARG A 27 -12.86 -12.04 -15.20
CA ARG A 27 -13.72 -11.89 -16.40
C ARG A 27 -14.22 -10.47 -16.62
N ARG A 28 -14.06 -9.57 -15.64
CA ARG A 28 -14.52 -8.17 -15.68
C ARG A 28 -13.37 -7.16 -15.80
N GLN A 29 -12.12 -7.61 -15.87
CA GLN A 29 -10.96 -6.73 -16.02
C GLN A 29 -10.83 -6.27 -17.47
N ARG A 30 -10.73 -4.96 -17.70
CA ARG A 30 -10.66 -4.36 -19.05
C ARG A 30 -9.28 -3.80 -19.39
N ASP A 31 -8.64 -3.17 -18.41
CA ASP A 31 -7.34 -2.49 -18.58
C ASP A 31 -6.41 -2.68 -17.34
N MET A 32 -5.20 -2.08 -17.40
CA MET A 32 -4.18 -2.22 -16.35
C MET A 32 -4.61 -1.44 -15.10
N VAL A 33 -5.34 -0.34 -15.27
CA VAL A 33 -5.84 0.47 -14.15
C VAL A 33 -6.90 -0.33 -13.37
N ASP A 34 -7.74 -1.08 -14.06
CA ASP A 34 -8.70 -2.03 -13.50
C ASP A 34 -8.01 -3.17 -12.73
N PHE A 35 -6.95 -3.76 -13.30
CA PHE A 35 -6.23 -4.84 -12.64
C PHE A 35 -5.49 -4.39 -11.37
N TRP A 36 -4.83 -3.23 -11.42
CA TRP A 36 -3.88 -2.79 -10.39
C TRP A 36 -4.48 -1.91 -9.31
N ILE A 37 -5.50 -1.10 -9.63
CA ILE A 37 -6.16 -0.19 -8.67
C ILE A 37 -7.68 -0.17 -8.84
N ALA A 38 -8.27 -1.28 -9.31
CA ALA A 38 -9.71 -1.45 -9.42
C ALA A 38 -10.42 -0.33 -10.22
N GLY A 39 -9.72 0.29 -11.18
CA GLY A 39 -10.29 1.29 -12.08
C GLY A 39 -10.66 2.61 -11.40
N ARG A 40 -10.07 2.92 -10.23
CA ARG A 40 -10.33 4.16 -9.46
C ARG A 40 -11.80 4.34 -9.07
N GLN A 41 -12.50 3.25 -8.74
CA GLN A 41 -13.95 3.26 -8.53
C GLN A 41 -14.41 2.80 -7.14
N VAL A 42 -13.47 2.55 -6.22
CA VAL A 42 -13.77 2.01 -4.90
C VAL A 42 -14.41 3.09 -4.02
N GLY A 43 -15.55 2.77 -3.40
CA GLY A 43 -16.23 3.65 -2.44
C GLY A 43 -15.58 3.63 -1.05
N TRP A 44 -15.82 4.68 -0.26
CA TRP A 44 -15.16 4.92 1.02
C TRP A 44 -15.29 3.78 2.03
N LEU A 45 -16.43 3.07 2.07
CA LEU A 45 -16.64 1.92 2.95
C LEU A 45 -15.61 0.82 2.67
N ASN A 46 -15.49 0.40 1.41
CA ASN A 46 -14.56 -0.66 1.02
C ASN A 46 -13.10 -0.19 1.15
N VAL A 47 -12.81 1.09 0.87
CA VAL A 47 -11.48 1.65 1.14
C VAL A 47 -11.13 1.54 2.62
N GLY A 48 -12.05 1.89 3.52
CA GLY A 48 -11.78 1.87 4.95
C GLY A 48 -11.72 0.46 5.55
N PHE A 49 -12.62 -0.44 5.13
CA PHE A 49 -12.54 -1.85 5.52
C PHE A 49 -11.25 -2.50 5.04
N SER A 50 -10.88 -2.29 3.78
CA SER A 50 -9.65 -2.85 3.21
C SER A 50 -8.41 -2.23 3.86
N ALA A 51 -8.38 -0.92 4.11
CA ALA A 51 -7.25 -0.27 4.81
C ALA A 51 -7.09 -0.81 6.24
N ALA A 52 -8.19 -1.01 6.96
CA ALA A 52 -8.14 -1.60 8.30
C ALA A 52 -7.73 -3.08 8.25
N ALA A 53 -8.21 -3.85 7.27
CA ALA A 53 -7.85 -5.26 7.06
C ALA A 53 -6.34 -5.44 6.87
N SER A 54 -5.70 -4.56 6.10
CA SER A 54 -4.27 -4.71 5.78
C SER A 54 -3.37 -4.58 7.00
N TRP A 55 -3.75 -3.78 8.00
CA TRP A 55 -2.94 -3.60 9.22
C TRP A 55 -3.46 -4.41 10.42
N LEU A 56 -4.71 -4.85 10.37
CA LEU A 56 -5.30 -5.72 11.38
C LEU A 56 -5.31 -7.16 10.86
N THR A 57 -4.18 -7.84 11.06
CA THR A 57 -3.98 -9.24 10.67
C THR A 57 -4.25 -10.20 11.82
N ALA A 58 -4.33 -11.50 11.52
CA ALA A 58 -4.35 -12.54 12.56
C ALA A 58 -3.12 -12.41 13.47
N GLY A 59 -1.94 -12.19 12.90
CA GLY A 59 -0.70 -11.99 13.65
C GLY A 59 -0.74 -10.72 14.48
N ALA A 60 -1.24 -9.61 13.91
CA ALA A 60 -1.39 -8.34 14.63
C ALA A 60 -2.28 -8.47 15.88
N MET A 61 -3.32 -9.32 15.86
CA MET A 61 -4.14 -9.58 17.04
C MET A 61 -3.37 -10.26 18.16
N LEU A 62 -2.64 -11.33 17.83
CA LEU A 62 -1.80 -12.07 18.76
C LEU A 62 -0.72 -11.16 19.36
N PHE A 63 -0.07 -10.41 18.47
CA PHE A 63 0.98 -9.46 18.79
C PHE A 63 0.51 -8.34 19.72
N VAL A 64 -0.57 -7.63 19.39
CA VAL A 64 -1.04 -6.49 20.19
C VAL A 64 -1.56 -6.94 21.55
N THR A 65 -2.28 -8.06 21.62
CA THR A 65 -2.67 -8.61 22.93
C THR A 65 -1.44 -9.01 23.75
N GLY A 66 -0.46 -9.68 23.14
CA GLY A 66 0.77 -10.05 23.81
C GLY A 66 1.54 -8.85 24.35
N LEU A 67 1.72 -7.79 23.54
CA LEU A 67 2.34 -6.55 23.96
C LEU A 67 1.70 -5.93 25.21
N PHE A 68 0.36 -5.86 25.23
CA PHE A 68 -0.34 -5.35 26.41
C PHE A 68 -0.13 -6.25 27.64
N VAL A 69 -0.12 -7.58 27.48
CA VAL A 69 0.09 -8.51 28.60
C VAL A 69 1.49 -8.39 29.20
N ILE A 70 2.53 -8.32 28.35
CA ILE A 70 3.94 -8.36 28.78
C ILE A 70 4.51 -6.98 29.11
N ARG A 71 4.15 -5.92 28.38
CA ARG A 71 4.70 -4.55 28.52
C ARG A 71 3.69 -3.52 29.09
N GLY A 72 2.41 -3.87 29.22
CA GLY A 72 1.37 -2.98 29.75
C GLY A 72 0.87 -1.94 28.75
N VAL A 73 0.07 -0.98 29.22
CA VAL A 73 -0.61 0.05 28.41
C VAL A 73 0.37 0.90 27.62
N GLY A 74 1.57 1.17 28.16
CA GLY A 74 2.61 1.91 27.43
C GLY A 74 3.01 1.26 26.09
N SER A 75 2.81 -0.06 25.92
CA SER A 75 3.04 -0.73 24.64
C SER A 75 2.17 -0.24 23.48
N MET A 76 1.09 0.50 23.75
CA MET A 76 0.26 1.11 22.71
C MET A 76 1.06 2.02 21.77
N TRP A 77 2.16 2.62 22.24
CA TRP A 77 3.02 3.49 21.45
C TRP A 77 3.88 2.74 20.41
N LEU A 78 4.02 1.42 20.55
CA LEU A 78 4.82 0.59 19.63
C LEU A 78 4.03 0.24 18.36
N PHE A 79 2.72 0.02 18.47
CA PHE A 79 1.93 -0.47 17.33
C PHE A 79 0.56 0.19 17.18
N VAL A 80 -0.23 0.22 18.25
CA VAL A 80 -1.62 0.71 18.22
C VAL A 80 -1.69 2.17 17.78
N VAL A 81 -0.95 3.06 18.46
CA VAL A 81 -0.96 4.50 18.18
C VAL A 81 -0.31 4.81 16.83
N PRO A 82 0.89 4.30 16.48
CA PRO A 82 1.48 4.54 15.17
C PRO A 82 0.57 4.14 14.01
N ASN A 83 -0.09 2.98 14.07
CA ASN A 83 -0.98 2.51 13.02
C ASN A 83 -2.22 3.41 12.89
N VAL A 84 -2.94 3.67 13.97
CA VAL A 84 -4.12 4.54 13.92
C VAL A 84 -3.74 5.95 13.43
N LEU A 85 -2.61 6.48 13.91
CA LEU A 85 -2.10 7.78 13.50
C LEU A 85 -1.67 7.80 12.03
N ALA A 86 -1.05 6.73 11.53
CA ALA A 86 -0.62 6.64 10.13
C ALA A 86 -1.82 6.70 9.18
N LEU A 87 -2.94 6.00 9.44
CA LEU A 87 -4.16 6.14 8.63
C LEU A 87 -4.73 7.56 8.67
N ILE A 88 -4.72 8.20 9.83
CA ILE A 88 -5.15 9.60 9.97
C ILE A 88 -4.24 10.53 9.15
N VAL A 89 -2.91 10.35 9.24
CA VAL A 89 -1.95 11.12 8.46
C VAL A 89 -2.18 10.89 6.96
N ILE A 90 -2.30 9.65 6.51
CA ILE A 90 -2.60 9.32 5.10
C ILE A 90 -3.93 9.97 4.68
N ALA A 91 -4.95 10.00 5.53
CA ALA A 91 -6.21 10.69 5.25
C ALA A 91 -6.00 12.19 4.97
N LEU A 92 -5.07 12.85 5.66
CA LEU A 92 -4.67 14.24 5.39
C LEU A 92 -3.90 14.35 4.05
N LEU A 93 -3.06 13.37 3.73
CA LEU A 93 -2.26 13.33 2.50
C LEU A 93 -3.08 13.02 1.24
N THR A 94 -4.27 12.39 1.37
CA THR A 94 -5.12 11.95 0.22
C THR A 94 -5.29 13.01 -0.88
N GLY A 95 -5.42 14.28 -0.51
CA GLY A 95 -5.58 15.37 -1.46
C GLY A 95 -4.37 15.65 -2.34
N ARG A 96 -3.16 15.23 -1.94
CA ARG A 96 -1.94 15.28 -2.77
C ARG A 96 -1.69 13.95 -3.48
N ILE A 97 -1.95 12.83 -2.81
CA ILE A 97 -1.74 11.48 -3.37
C ILE A 97 -2.64 11.25 -4.58
N LYS A 98 -3.92 11.59 -4.45
CA LYS A 98 -4.95 11.29 -5.45
C LYS A 98 -5.00 12.26 -6.62
N ARG A 99 -4.12 13.27 -6.63
CA ARG A 99 -3.89 14.20 -7.75
C ARG A 99 -2.90 13.63 -8.79
N LEU A 100 -2.20 12.56 -8.42
CA LEU A 100 -1.19 11.95 -9.27
C LEU A 100 -1.76 10.76 -10.05
N PRO A 101 -1.53 10.67 -11.38
CA PRO A 101 -2.08 9.61 -12.24
C PRO A 101 -1.38 8.25 -12.06
N THR A 102 -0.50 8.14 -11.08
CA THR A 102 0.29 6.93 -10.80
C THR A 102 -0.52 5.85 -10.12
N ILE A 103 -0.02 4.62 -10.19
CA ILE A 103 -0.59 3.52 -9.41
C ILE A 103 0.42 2.82 -8.49
N THR A 104 1.70 3.18 -8.56
CA THR A 104 2.74 2.73 -7.64
C THR A 104 3.59 3.89 -7.13
N GLN A 105 4.12 3.78 -5.91
CA GLN A 105 5.06 4.78 -5.36
C GLN A 105 6.35 4.93 -6.18
N PRO A 106 6.96 3.85 -6.73
CA PRO A 106 8.12 3.99 -7.59
C PRO A 106 7.89 4.85 -8.83
N GLU A 107 6.73 4.70 -9.48
CA GLU A 107 6.33 5.54 -10.61
C GLU A 107 6.16 7.00 -10.18
N LEU A 108 5.55 7.25 -9.01
CA LEU A 108 5.43 8.60 -8.46
C LEU A 108 6.79 9.25 -8.27
N LEU A 109 7.76 8.50 -7.75
CA LEU A 109 9.12 9.02 -7.57
C LEU A 109 9.87 9.21 -8.87
N GLU A 110 9.62 8.40 -9.91
CA GLU A 110 10.14 8.68 -11.24
C GLU A 110 9.64 10.03 -11.76
N MET A 111 8.33 10.26 -11.70
CA MET A 111 7.74 11.55 -12.12
C MET A 111 8.35 12.72 -11.36
N ARG A 112 8.61 12.54 -10.06
CA ARG A 112 9.17 13.60 -9.21
C ARG A 112 10.66 13.85 -9.43
N TYR A 113 11.42 12.79 -9.68
CA TYR A 113 12.88 12.83 -9.61
C TYR A 113 13.55 12.41 -10.91
N SER A 114 13.48 11.11 -11.22
CA SER A 114 14.19 10.51 -12.34
C SER A 114 13.86 9.00 -12.44
N PRO A 115 13.94 8.41 -13.64
CA PRO A 115 13.86 6.96 -13.83
C PRO A 115 14.83 6.17 -12.92
N LEU A 116 15.97 6.78 -12.55
CA LEU A 116 16.99 6.16 -11.69
C LEU A 116 16.44 5.66 -10.33
N LEU A 117 15.40 6.30 -9.79
CA LEU A 117 14.85 5.94 -8.48
C LEU A 117 13.85 4.78 -8.56
N ARG A 118 13.29 4.50 -9.74
CA ARG A 118 12.12 3.63 -9.90
C ARG A 118 12.40 2.17 -9.54
N ALA A 119 13.45 1.56 -10.10
CA ALA A 119 13.76 0.17 -9.78
C ALA A 119 14.24 -0.04 -8.33
N PRO A 120 15.20 0.76 -7.79
CA PRO A 120 15.67 0.55 -6.43
C PRO A 120 14.56 0.70 -5.38
N ILE A 121 13.64 1.66 -5.54
CA ILE A 121 12.55 1.80 -4.56
C ILE A 121 11.51 0.69 -4.67
N ALA A 122 11.25 0.19 -5.88
CA ALA A 122 10.42 -0.99 -6.06
C ALA A 122 10.98 -2.21 -5.32
N VAL A 123 12.31 -2.38 -5.30
CA VAL A 123 12.98 -3.45 -4.56
C VAL A 123 12.85 -3.26 -3.05
N PHE A 124 13.09 -2.06 -2.51
CA PHE A 124 12.92 -1.81 -1.07
C PHE A 124 11.48 -1.99 -0.61
N ILE A 125 10.50 -1.53 -1.40
CA ILE A 125 9.08 -1.77 -1.13
C ILE A 125 8.79 -3.27 -1.15
N ALA A 126 9.29 -4.03 -2.13
CA ALA A 126 9.10 -5.47 -2.17
C ALA A 126 9.71 -6.18 -0.95
N MET A 127 10.90 -5.75 -0.49
CA MET A 127 11.51 -6.27 0.75
C MET A 127 10.63 -5.99 1.98
N MET A 128 10.12 -4.77 2.12
CA MET A 128 9.18 -4.41 3.19
C MET A 128 7.91 -5.29 3.14
N MET A 129 7.31 -5.45 1.96
CA MET A 129 6.12 -6.28 1.77
C MET A 129 6.37 -7.76 2.11
N VAL A 130 7.55 -8.29 1.78
CA VAL A 130 7.95 -9.65 2.17
C VAL A 130 7.97 -9.79 3.70
N MET A 131 8.55 -8.83 4.43
CA MET A 131 8.62 -8.90 5.89
C MET A 131 7.25 -8.79 6.58
N PHE A 132 6.33 -8.00 6.04
CA PHE A 132 4.96 -8.00 6.55
C PHE A 132 4.23 -9.32 6.29
N ALA A 133 4.42 -9.92 5.11
CA ALA A 133 3.90 -11.27 4.83
C ALA A 133 4.53 -12.33 5.75
N VAL A 134 5.80 -12.21 6.13
CA VAL A 134 6.46 -13.09 7.11
C VAL A 134 5.73 -13.09 8.45
N ALA A 135 5.29 -11.92 8.92
CA ALA A 135 4.55 -11.79 10.17
C ALA A 135 3.23 -12.59 10.15
N ASP A 136 2.54 -12.59 9.02
CA ASP A 136 1.28 -13.33 8.86
C ASP A 136 1.48 -14.85 8.77
N PHE A 137 2.53 -15.29 8.06
CA PHE A 137 2.93 -16.70 8.07
C PHE A 137 3.23 -17.18 9.50
N LYS A 138 3.94 -16.36 10.28
CA LYS A 138 4.25 -16.68 11.68
C LYS A 138 2.98 -16.74 12.52
N GLY A 139 2.09 -15.75 12.40
CA GLY A 139 0.79 -15.74 13.08
C GLY A 139 -0.06 -16.96 12.76
N PHE A 140 -0.17 -17.35 11.49
CA PHE A 140 -0.91 -18.55 11.11
C PHE A 140 -0.26 -19.84 11.60
N SER A 141 1.08 -19.92 11.61
CA SER A 141 1.79 -21.07 12.16
C SER A 141 1.50 -21.27 13.65
N TYR A 142 1.35 -20.19 14.41
CA TYR A 142 0.96 -20.25 15.82
C TYR A 142 -0.46 -20.77 15.99
N VAL A 143 -1.40 -20.37 15.12
CA VAL A 143 -2.78 -20.87 15.16
C VAL A 143 -2.82 -22.39 15.04
N LEU A 144 -2.15 -22.96 14.03
CA LEU A 144 -2.20 -24.41 13.80
C LEU A 144 -1.36 -25.20 14.80
N SER A 145 -0.23 -24.67 15.25
CA SER A 145 0.59 -25.33 16.28
C SER A 145 -0.12 -25.34 17.63
N VAL A 146 -0.77 -24.24 18.05
CA VAL A 146 -1.48 -24.18 19.33
C VAL A 146 -2.76 -25.01 19.29
N PHE A 147 -3.61 -24.87 18.27
CA PHE A 147 -4.90 -25.58 18.25
C PHE A 147 -4.79 -27.08 17.94
N TYR A 148 -3.82 -27.47 17.12
CA TYR A 148 -3.76 -28.83 16.57
C TYR A 148 -2.40 -29.51 16.71
N GLY A 149 -1.39 -28.84 17.29
CA GLY A 149 -0.04 -29.39 17.41
C GLY A 149 0.68 -29.55 16.07
N VAL A 150 0.25 -28.85 15.02
CA VAL A 150 0.83 -28.96 13.68
C VAL A 150 2.22 -28.29 13.68
N PRO A 151 3.27 -29.00 13.23
CA PRO A 151 4.59 -28.39 13.10
C PRO A 151 4.58 -27.18 12.15
N GLU A 152 5.34 -26.15 12.51
CA GLU A 152 5.36 -24.84 11.84
C GLU A 152 5.53 -24.94 10.32
N VAL A 153 6.45 -25.78 9.84
CA VAL A 153 6.73 -25.98 8.42
C VAL A 153 5.48 -26.38 7.63
N TYR A 154 4.62 -27.24 8.19
CA TYR A 154 3.39 -27.67 7.51
C TYR A 154 2.32 -26.59 7.50
N ALA A 155 2.25 -25.78 8.57
CA ALA A 155 1.33 -24.65 8.62
C ALA A 155 1.71 -23.58 7.59
N VAL A 156 3.00 -23.24 7.52
CA VAL A 156 3.55 -22.32 6.53
C VAL A 156 3.30 -22.84 5.11
N LEU A 157 3.58 -24.12 4.84
CA LEU A 157 3.34 -24.71 3.51
C LEU A 157 1.85 -24.67 3.12
N LEU A 158 0.95 -25.00 4.05
CA LEU A 158 -0.49 -24.97 3.81
C LEU A 158 -0.96 -23.56 3.40
N MET A 159 -0.51 -22.54 4.12
CA MET A 159 -0.83 -21.15 3.82
C MET A 159 -0.20 -20.70 2.49
N ALA A 160 1.06 -21.04 2.23
CA ALA A 160 1.77 -20.64 1.03
C ALA A 160 1.09 -21.19 -0.23
N VAL A 161 0.70 -22.47 -0.20
CA VAL A 161 -0.08 -23.10 -1.29
C VAL A 161 -1.44 -22.42 -1.42
N GLY A 162 -2.15 -22.20 -0.31
CA GLY A 162 -3.45 -21.54 -0.31
C GLY A 162 -3.42 -20.16 -0.95
N VAL A 163 -2.54 -19.27 -0.49
CA VAL A 163 -2.37 -17.90 -1.00
C VAL A 163 -1.93 -17.92 -2.46
N ALA A 164 -0.94 -18.73 -2.84
CA ALA A 164 -0.45 -18.81 -4.21
C ALA A 164 -1.57 -19.16 -5.22
N ILE A 165 -2.51 -20.03 -4.83
CA ILE A 165 -3.63 -20.45 -5.68
C ILE A 165 -4.60 -19.29 -5.97
N TYR A 166 -5.12 -18.61 -4.94
CA TYR A 166 -6.20 -17.63 -5.15
C TYR A 166 -5.69 -16.23 -5.47
N THR A 167 -4.57 -15.79 -4.90
CA THR A 167 -4.04 -14.43 -5.09
C THR A 167 -3.55 -14.22 -6.52
N SER A 168 -3.08 -15.28 -7.18
CA SER A 168 -2.71 -15.22 -8.59
C SER A 168 -3.91 -14.88 -9.50
N LEU A 169 -5.15 -15.15 -9.07
CA LEU A 169 -6.33 -14.96 -9.91
C LEU A 169 -6.98 -13.58 -9.74
N GLY A 170 -7.15 -13.06 -8.52
CA GLY A 170 -8.16 -12.03 -8.23
C GLY A 170 -7.95 -10.59 -8.76
N GLY A 171 -6.72 -10.11 -8.89
CA GLY A 171 -6.44 -8.68 -9.13
C GLY A 171 -6.91 -7.78 -7.98
N PHE A 172 -6.54 -6.48 -7.99
CA PHE A 172 -6.72 -5.59 -6.84
C PHE A 172 -8.19 -5.40 -6.42
N ARG A 173 -9.13 -5.41 -7.37
CA ARG A 173 -10.56 -5.30 -7.06
C ARG A 173 -11.09 -6.47 -6.23
N ALA A 174 -10.61 -7.69 -6.50
CA ALA A 174 -11.02 -8.85 -5.71
C ALA A 174 -10.47 -8.75 -4.29
N VAL A 175 -9.19 -8.36 -4.15
CA VAL A 175 -8.51 -8.15 -2.87
C VAL A 175 -9.30 -7.20 -1.97
N VAL A 176 -9.62 -6.00 -2.46
CA VAL A 176 -10.39 -5.00 -1.68
C VAL A 176 -11.76 -5.53 -1.20
N TRP A 177 -12.39 -6.40 -1.99
CA TRP A 177 -13.68 -7.00 -1.62
C TRP A 177 -13.54 -8.14 -0.62
N THR A 178 -12.54 -9.00 -0.79
CA THR A 178 -12.27 -10.09 0.16
C THR A 178 -11.85 -9.52 1.50
N ASP A 179 -10.99 -8.48 1.50
CA ASP A 179 -10.52 -7.78 2.70
C ASP A 179 -11.67 -7.31 3.57
N ALA A 180 -12.71 -6.74 2.95
CA ALA A 180 -13.85 -6.21 3.71
C ALA A 180 -14.61 -7.31 4.46
N ILE A 181 -14.75 -8.49 3.85
CA ILE A 181 -15.40 -9.65 4.48
C ILE A 181 -14.49 -10.21 5.58
N GLN A 182 -13.19 -10.38 5.29
CA GLN A 182 -12.20 -10.92 6.21
C GLN A 182 -12.03 -10.03 7.45
N PHE A 183 -12.03 -8.71 7.28
CA PHE A 183 -11.97 -7.75 8.39
C PHE A 183 -13.16 -7.90 9.34
N VAL A 184 -14.39 -7.99 8.81
CA VAL A 184 -15.59 -8.11 9.65
C VAL A 184 -15.53 -9.40 10.48
N LEU A 185 -15.10 -10.50 9.88
CA LEU A 185 -14.92 -11.77 10.58
C LEU A 185 -13.88 -11.63 11.72
N LEU A 186 -12.76 -10.97 11.43
CA LEU A 186 -11.68 -10.75 12.40
C LEU A 186 -12.09 -9.82 13.54
N ALA A 187 -12.78 -8.72 13.23
CA ALA A 187 -13.27 -7.77 14.22
C ALA A 187 -14.30 -8.41 15.16
N LEU A 188 -15.21 -9.23 14.61
CA LEU A 188 -16.16 -10.01 15.41
C LEU A 188 -15.44 -11.04 16.29
N LEU A 189 -14.42 -11.72 15.76
CA LEU A 189 -13.59 -12.64 16.53
C LEU A 189 -12.94 -11.92 17.73
N ALA A 190 -12.30 -10.78 17.49
CA ALA A 190 -11.67 -9.97 18.53
C ALA A 190 -12.66 -9.56 19.62
N LEU A 191 -13.86 -9.12 19.22
CA LEU A 191 -14.91 -8.73 20.15
C LEU A 191 -15.43 -9.92 20.98
N VAL A 192 -15.70 -11.06 20.34
CA VAL A 192 -16.20 -12.26 21.02
C VAL A 192 -15.20 -12.76 22.05
N VAL A 193 -13.91 -12.81 21.71
CA VAL A 193 -12.86 -13.23 22.65
C VAL A 193 -12.73 -12.25 23.80
N ALA A 194 -12.81 -10.94 23.54
CA ALA A 194 -12.80 -9.92 24.60
C ALA A 194 -13.95 -10.10 25.59
N LEU A 195 -15.17 -10.35 25.09
CA LEU A 195 -16.34 -10.62 25.93
C LEU A 195 -16.20 -11.90 26.74
N PHE A 196 -15.66 -12.98 26.15
CA PHE A 196 -15.42 -14.23 26.88
C PHE A 196 -14.34 -14.07 27.95
N ALA A 197 -13.21 -13.47 27.62
CA ALA A 197 -12.12 -13.22 28.56
C ALA A 197 -12.61 -12.36 29.74
N TRP A 198 -13.41 -11.33 29.45
CA TRP A 198 -14.04 -10.50 30.47
C TRP A 198 -14.95 -11.30 31.40
N ASN A 199 -15.79 -12.19 30.86
CA ASN A 199 -16.73 -12.98 31.68
C ASN A 199 -16.03 -14.01 32.58
N VAL A 200 -14.86 -14.53 32.17
CA VAL A 200 -14.08 -15.50 32.95
C VAL A 200 -13.21 -14.81 34.00
N ALA A 201 -12.78 -13.57 33.75
CA ALA A 201 -12.00 -12.79 34.69
C ALA A 201 -12.76 -12.56 36.02
N PRO A 202 -12.07 -12.57 37.18
CA PRO A 202 -12.71 -12.34 38.48
C PRO A 202 -13.29 -10.92 38.61
N HIS A 203 -14.52 -10.82 39.13
CA HIS A 203 -15.24 -9.56 39.34
C HIS A 203 -15.60 -9.32 40.83
N PRO A 204 -15.53 -8.06 41.33
CA PRO A 204 -15.11 -6.84 40.62
C PRO A 204 -13.61 -6.85 40.33
N ILE A 205 -13.15 -6.14 39.29
CA ILE A 205 -11.73 -6.06 38.94
C ILE A 205 -10.96 -5.52 40.15
N PRO A 206 -10.15 -6.34 40.83
CA PRO A 206 -9.30 -5.85 41.88
C PRO A 206 -8.13 -5.17 41.17
N MET A 207 -8.27 -3.89 40.84
CA MET A 207 -7.22 -3.10 40.16
C MET A 207 -5.87 -3.20 40.88
N ALA A 208 -5.88 -3.50 42.18
CA ALA A 208 -4.70 -3.79 43.01
C ALA A 208 -3.94 -5.08 42.64
N THR A 209 -4.52 -5.99 41.87
CA THR A 209 -3.85 -7.23 41.41
C THR A 209 -2.94 -7.02 40.20
N ILE A 210 -3.19 -5.96 39.43
CA ILE A 210 -2.34 -5.57 38.31
C ILE A 210 -1.37 -4.49 38.81
N GLU A 211 -0.08 -4.69 38.59
CA GLU A 211 0.96 -3.72 38.96
C GLU A 211 0.64 -2.32 38.42
N GLU A 212 0.82 -1.28 39.22
CA GLU A 212 0.55 0.12 38.83
C GLU A 212 1.30 0.52 37.55
N LYS A 213 2.52 0.00 37.37
CA LYS A 213 3.34 0.21 36.17
C LYS A 213 2.64 -0.26 34.89
N TRP A 214 1.81 -1.29 34.94
CA TRP A 214 1.09 -1.80 33.77
C TRP A 214 0.12 -0.76 33.20
N TRP A 215 -0.54 0.01 34.08
CA TRP A 215 -1.50 1.05 33.70
C TRP A 215 -0.83 2.34 33.21
N ASN A 216 0.46 2.50 33.46
CA ASN A 216 1.19 3.71 33.10
C ASN A 216 1.41 3.77 31.57
N PRO A 217 0.80 4.73 30.85
CA PRO A 217 1.06 4.89 29.41
C PRO A 217 2.48 5.36 29.10
N LEU A 218 3.24 5.81 30.11
CA LEU A 218 4.65 6.19 30.02
C LEU A 218 5.58 5.08 30.54
N SER A 219 5.10 3.83 30.64
CA SER A 219 5.89 2.70 31.18
C SER A 219 7.12 2.36 30.33
N LEU A 220 7.10 2.70 29.04
CA LEU A 220 8.22 2.48 28.11
C LEU A 220 9.32 3.55 28.20
N GLY A 221 9.12 4.61 28.98
CA GLY A 221 10.11 5.67 29.17
C GLY A 221 9.49 7.06 29.24
N SER A 222 10.35 8.08 29.21
CA SER A 222 9.92 9.47 29.17
C SER A 222 9.10 9.78 27.92
N VAL A 223 8.36 10.90 27.95
CA VAL A 223 7.65 11.43 26.77
C VAL A 223 8.60 11.57 25.57
N SER A 224 9.87 11.95 25.80
CA SER A 224 10.89 12.00 24.76
C SER A 224 11.18 10.62 24.13
N ALA A 225 11.24 9.54 24.93
CA ALA A 225 11.44 8.19 24.40
C ALA A 225 10.27 7.74 23.52
N ILE A 226 9.03 8.08 23.90
CA ILE A 226 7.85 7.82 23.08
C ILE A 226 7.91 8.59 21.76
N ILE A 227 8.28 9.88 21.80
CA ILE A 227 8.43 10.66 20.56
C ILE A 227 9.50 10.05 19.65
N ILE A 228 10.63 9.63 20.22
CA ILE A 228 11.70 8.95 19.48
C ILE A 228 11.18 7.66 18.83
N MET A 229 10.41 6.85 19.55
CA MET A 229 9.77 5.63 19.04
C MET A 229 8.79 5.93 17.89
N LEU A 230 7.98 6.98 18.03
CA LEU A 230 7.06 7.40 16.97
C LEU A 230 7.82 7.87 15.73
N ILE A 231 8.94 8.59 15.91
CA ILE A 231 9.81 9.00 14.79
C ILE A 231 10.45 7.78 14.12
N ALA A 232 10.76 6.73 14.86
CA ALA A 232 11.31 5.48 14.35
C ALA A 232 10.30 4.68 13.49
N LEU A 233 9.08 4.49 14.01
CA LEU A 233 8.12 3.53 13.44
C LEU A 233 7.07 4.17 12.52
N LEU A 234 6.53 5.34 12.88
CA LEU A 234 5.44 5.99 12.14
C LEU A 234 5.77 6.24 10.65
N PRO A 235 7.01 6.64 10.26
CA PRO A 235 7.38 6.82 8.87
C PRO A 235 7.10 5.61 7.98
N GLY A 236 7.43 4.40 8.43
CA GLY A 236 7.27 3.17 7.67
C GLY A 236 5.82 2.90 7.30
N TRP A 237 4.91 3.00 8.29
CA TRP A 237 3.46 2.86 8.08
C TRP A 237 2.88 3.93 7.15
N ILE A 238 3.36 5.19 7.23
CA ILE A 238 2.92 6.25 6.31
C ILE A 238 3.35 5.94 4.87
N THR A 239 4.50 5.30 4.70
CA THR A 239 5.09 5.01 3.38
C THR A 239 4.69 3.68 2.79
N GLU A 240 3.78 2.96 3.43
CA GLU A 240 3.42 1.63 2.98
C GLU A 240 2.70 1.65 1.62
N GLN A 241 3.07 0.76 0.71
CA GLN A 241 2.60 0.79 -0.68
C GLN A 241 1.11 0.47 -0.82
N ASP A 242 0.59 -0.47 -0.03
CA ASP A 242 -0.77 -0.99 -0.13
C ASP A 242 -1.84 0.07 0.22
N THR A 243 -1.61 0.88 1.27
CA THR A 243 -2.53 1.95 1.68
C THR A 243 -2.57 3.06 0.64
N TRP A 244 -1.43 3.36 0.02
CA TRP A 244 -1.37 4.31 -1.11
C TRP A 244 -2.13 3.78 -2.32
N GLN A 245 -2.03 2.48 -2.62
CA GLN A 245 -2.84 1.85 -3.67
C GLN A 245 -4.34 1.97 -3.41
N LYS A 246 -4.77 1.81 -2.16
CA LYS A 246 -6.18 2.03 -1.77
C LYS A 246 -6.62 3.48 -1.95
N VAL A 247 -5.75 4.46 -1.66
CA VAL A 247 -6.02 5.88 -1.97
C VAL A 247 -6.20 6.08 -3.47
N TRP A 248 -5.31 5.54 -4.32
CA TRP A 248 -5.43 5.64 -5.77
C TRP A 248 -6.67 4.92 -6.30
N ALA A 249 -7.04 3.77 -5.73
CA ALA A 249 -8.22 3.00 -6.11
C ALA A 249 -9.56 3.62 -5.71
N ALA A 250 -9.57 4.53 -4.73
CA ALA A 250 -10.78 5.25 -4.32
C ALA A 250 -11.42 6.02 -5.49
N ARG A 251 -12.70 6.39 -5.40
CA ARG A 251 -13.35 7.18 -6.47
C ARG A 251 -12.84 8.61 -6.56
N ASP A 252 -12.72 9.28 -5.43
CA ASP A 252 -12.30 10.68 -5.35
C ASP A 252 -11.57 10.95 -4.01
N VAL A 253 -11.09 12.18 -3.83
CA VAL A 253 -10.34 12.59 -2.63
C VAL A 253 -11.18 12.44 -1.35
N LYS A 254 -12.48 12.74 -1.43
CA LYS A 254 -13.40 12.70 -0.29
C LYS A 254 -13.68 11.26 0.13
N GLU A 255 -13.89 10.37 -0.84
CA GLU A 255 -14.05 8.94 -0.64
C GLU A 255 -12.78 8.31 -0.07
N ALA A 256 -11.61 8.68 -0.59
CA ALA A 256 -10.32 8.23 -0.04
C ALA A 256 -10.14 8.69 1.41
N ARG A 257 -10.36 9.97 1.69
CA ARG A 257 -10.19 10.55 3.04
C ARG A 257 -11.15 9.92 4.05
N ARG A 258 -12.43 9.80 3.69
CA ARG A 258 -13.44 9.15 4.54
C ARG A 258 -13.10 7.68 4.78
N GLY A 259 -12.63 6.97 3.75
CA GLY A 259 -12.18 5.60 3.87
C GLY A 259 -11.05 5.46 4.88
N MET A 260 -9.99 6.26 4.77
CA MET A 260 -8.85 6.20 5.69
C MET A 260 -9.23 6.54 7.14
N LEU A 261 -10.06 7.57 7.35
CA LEU A 261 -10.56 7.89 8.70
C LEU A 261 -11.47 6.80 9.26
N PHE A 262 -12.31 6.19 8.42
CA PHE A 262 -13.15 5.07 8.81
C PHE A 262 -12.30 3.83 9.17
N GLY A 263 -11.27 3.53 8.39
CA GLY A 263 -10.30 2.48 8.71
C GLY A 263 -9.59 2.71 10.05
N ALA A 264 -9.17 3.95 10.33
CA ALA A 264 -8.57 4.31 11.61
C ALA A 264 -9.52 4.08 12.80
N LEU A 265 -10.81 4.44 12.64
CA LEU A 265 -11.84 4.18 13.64
C LEU A 265 -12.03 2.66 13.86
N LEU A 266 -12.15 1.90 12.78
CA LEU A 266 -12.33 0.44 12.83
C LEU A 266 -11.16 -0.25 13.55
N MET A 267 -9.92 0.13 13.23
CA MET A 267 -8.74 -0.37 13.93
C MET A 267 -8.76 -0.02 15.42
N GLY A 268 -9.12 1.22 15.76
CA GLY A 268 -9.28 1.65 17.15
C GLY A 268 -10.27 0.77 17.93
N LEU A 269 -11.42 0.44 17.33
CA LEU A 269 -12.42 -0.44 17.96
C LEU A 269 -11.90 -1.87 18.19
N VAL A 270 -11.14 -2.42 17.24
CA VAL A 270 -10.57 -3.76 17.42
C VAL A 270 -9.46 -3.73 18.46
N PHE A 271 -8.56 -2.74 18.43
CA PHE A 271 -7.52 -2.59 19.45
C PHE A 271 -8.09 -2.40 20.86
N MET A 272 -9.25 -1.73 21.00
CA MET A 272 -9.97 -1.68 22.28
C MET A 272 -10.41 -3.09 22.74
N SER A 273 -10.87 -3.94 21.82
CA SER A 273 -11.25 -5.32 22.14
C SER A 273 -10.02 -6.15 22.56
N LEU A 274 -8.88 -5.97 21.86
CA LEU A 274 -7.62 -6.62 22.23
C LEU A 274 -7.07 -6.15 23.58
N PHE A 275 -7.22 -4.86 23.89
CA PHE A 275 -6.88 -4.29 25.18
C PHE A 275 -7.71 -4.91 26.31
N ILE A 276 -9.03 -5.02 26.15
CA ILE A 276 -9.92 -5.69 27.12
C ILE A 276 -9.50 -7.15 27.32
N THR A 277 -9.15 -7.85 26.24
CA THR A 277 -8.66 -9.23 26.30
C THR A 277 -7.35 -9.31 27.09
N ALA A 278 -6.39 -8.44 26.81
CA ALA A 278 -5.10 -8.40 27.50
C ALA A 278 -5.24 -8.10 29.00
N MET A 279 -6.14 -7.18 29.36
CA MET A 279 -6.45 -6.87 30.76
C MET A 279 -6.99 -8.11 31.48
N ALA A 280 -7.92 -8.85 30.87
CA ALA A 280 -8.42 -10.09 31.43
C ALA A 280 -7.31 -11.15 31.56
N PHE A 281 -6.45 -11.30 30.55
CA PHE A 281 -5.33 -12.24 30.61
C PHE A 281 -4.34 -11.92 31.72
N ARG A 282 -4.08 -10.63 31.96
CA ARG A 282 -3.19 -10.19 33.05
C ARG A 282 -3.71 -10.61 34.43
N MET A 283 -5.00 -10.89 34.55
CA MET A 283 -5.64 -11.36 35.79
C MET A 283 -5.71 -12.89 35.87
N LEU A 284 -5.77 -13.56 34.71
CA LEU A 284 -6.00 -15.01 34.60
C LEU A 284 -4.69 -15.82 34.51
N TYR A 285 -3.64 -15.22 33.95
CA TYR A 285 -2.39 -15.90 33.62
C TYR A 285 -1.18 -15.20 34.22
N PRO A 286 -0.11 -15.95 34.53
CA PRO A 286 1.17 -15.35 34.89
C PRO A 286 1.75 -14.54 33.73
N VAL A 287 2.66 -13.62 34.05
CA VAL A 287 3.35 -12.79 33.06
C VAL A 287 4.21 -13.70 32.16
N PRO A 288 4.00 -13.70 30.83
CA PRO A 288 4.85 -14.44 29.91
C PRO A 288 6.31 -13.99 30.00
N ALA A 289 7.25 -14.93 29.83
CA ALA A 289 8.68 -14.64 29.92
C ALA A 289 9.27 -14.13 28.59
N SER A 290 8.57 -14.35 27.48
CA SER A 290 9.02 -13.99 26.13
C SER A 290 7.88 -13.52 25.24
N GLU A 291 8.21 -12.83 24.16
CA GLU A 291 7.22 -12.35 23.18
C GLU A 291 6.45 -13.49 22.49
N PRO A 292 7.09 -14.57 22.00
CA PRO A 292 6.36 -15.69 21.39
C PRO A 292 5.39 -16.38 22.37
N GLU A 293 5.74 -16.46 23.65
CA GLU A 293 4.85 -16.99 24.68
C GLU A 293 3.63 -16.08 24.89
N SER A 294 3.85 -14.76 24.89
CA SER A 294 2.80 -13.76 25.02
C SER A 294 1.85 -13.75 23.82
N GLU A 295 2.39 -13.85 22.60
CA GLU A 295 1.62 -13.91 21.35
C GLU A 295 0.71 -15.14 21.31
N ARG A 296 1.18 -16.29 21.80
CA ARG A 296 0.41 -17.55 21.83
C ARG A 296 -0.69 -17.55 22.88
N LEU A 297 -0.63 -16.68 23.89
CA LEU A 297 -1.58 -16.68 25.01
C LEU A 297 -3.03 -16.47 24.54
N TYR A 298 -3.23 -15.62 23.53
CA TYR A 298 -4.55 -15.42 22.90
C TYR A 298 -5.15 -16.71 22.34
N LEU A 299 -4.33 -17.51 21.67
CA LEU A 299 -4.74 -18.81 21.13
C LEU A 299 -4.94 -19.83 22.25
N GLN A 300 -4.06 -19.85 23.25
CA GLN A 300 -4.19 -20.76 24.39
C GLN A 300 -5.50 -20.52 25.14
N PHE A 301 -5.88 -19.26 25.35
CA PHE A 301 -7.17 -18.91 25.95
C PHE A 301 -8.34 -19.45 25.13
N ILE A 302 -8.35 -19.24 23.80
CA ILE A 302 -9.40 -19.80 22.93
C ILE A 302 -9.45 -21.32 23.06
N LEU A 303 -8.29 -21.98 23.04
CA LEU A 303 -8.19 -23.44 23.15
C LEU A 303 -8.79 -23.97 24.46
N THR A 304 -8.51 -23.30 25.58
CA THR A 304 -8.96 -23.74 26.91
C THR A 304 -10.38 -23.31 27.27
N SER A 305 -10.86 -22.22 26.68
CA SER A 305 -12.12 -21.56 27.08
C SER A 305 -13.25 -21.74 26.07
N THR A 306 -13.00 -22.40 24.93
CA THR A 306 -14.04 -22.64 23.91
C THR A 306 -14.28 -24.14 23.66
N PRO A 307 -15.53 -24.54 23.37
CA PRO A 307 -15.85 -25.92 23.00
C PRO A 307 -15.03 -26.39 21.78
N PRO A 308 -14.51 -27.63 21.77
CA PRO A 308 -13.64 -28.13 20.70
C PRO A 308 -14.23 -28.05 19.29
N TRP A 309 -15.56 -28.08 19.15
CA TRP A 309 -16.23 -28.00 17.85
C TRP A 309 -16.20 -26.59 17.21
N LEU A 310 -15.90 -25.54 18.00
CA LEU A 310 -15.74 -24.17 17.52
C LEU A 310 -14.30 -23.85 17.07
N LEU A 311 -13.30 -24.62 17.53
CA LEU A 311 -11.89 -24.40 17.17
C LEU A 311 -11.64 -24.36 15.65
N PRO A 312 -12.27 -25.20 14.81
CA PRO A 312 -12.12 -25.11 13.36
C PRO A 312 -12.61 -23.78 12.78
N LEU A 313 -13.67 -23.20 13.35
CA LEU A 313 -14.21 -21.91 12.91
C LEU A 313 -13.24 -20.77 13.27
N PHE A 314 -12.69 -20.78 14.48
CA PHE A 314 -11.67 -19.80 14.89
C PHE A 314 -10.40 -19.92 14.05
N ALA A 315 -9.91 -21.15 13.85
CA ALA A 315 -8.77 -21.41 13.00
C ALA A 315 -8.99 -20.90 11.56
N LEU A 316 -10.20 -21.09 11.01
CA LEU A 316 -10.56 -20.60 9.69
C LEU A 316 -10.65 -19.07 9.64
N GLY A 317 -11.14 -18.42 10.68
CA GLY A 317 -11.15 -16.95 10.81
C GLY A 317 -9.74 -16.35 10.82
N PHE A 318 -8.84 -16.94 11.61
CA PHE A 318 -7.43 -16.54 11.61
C PHE A 318 -6.73 -16.84 10.29
N ALA A 319 -7.01 -18.00 9.67
CA ALA A 319 -6.51 -18.31 8.33
C ALA A 319 -6.95 -17.24 7.33
N ALA A 320 -8.24 -16.92 7.32
CA ALA A 320 -8.81 -15.93 6.43
C ALA A 320 -8.16 -14.55 6.58
N ALA A 321 -7.91 -14.11 7.81
CA ALA A 321 -7.23 -12.85 8.07
C ALA A 321 -5.74 -12.86 7.67
N ALA A 322 -4.97 -13.88 8.08
CA ALA A 322 -3.56 -13.99 7.71
C ALA A 322 -3.38 -14.01 6.17
N MET A 323 -4.26 -14.74 5.47
CA MET A 323 -4.21 -14.84 4.02
C MET A 323 -4.58 -13.54 3.31
N SER A 324 -5.59 -12.79 3.79
CA SER A 324 -5.97 -11.45 3.29
C SER A 324 -4.76 -10.51 3.27
N CYS A 325 -4.04 -10.44 4.38
CA CYS A 325 -2.94 -9.51 4.55
C CYS A 325 -1.73 -9.95 3.69
N THR A 326 -1.42 -11.25 3.70
CA THR A 326 -0.37 -11.82 2.83
C THR A 326 -0.67 -11.59 1.35
N ASP A 327 -1.92 -11.71 0.92
CA ASP A 327 -2.30 -11.41 -0.46
C ASP A 327 -2.13 -9.94 -0.80
N THR A 328 -2.46 -9.03 0.13
CA THR A 328 -2.31 -7.59 -0.06
C THR A 328 -0.84 -7.24 -0.19
N PHE A 329 0.00 -7.70 0.73
CA PHE A 329 1.44 -7.44 0.68
C PHE A 329 2.09 -8.05 -0.57
N ALA A 330 1.75 -9.30 -0.90
CA ALA A 330 2.27 -9.97 -2.08
C ALA A 330 1.85 -9.27 -3.38
N THR A 331 0.58 -8.85 -3.49
CA THR A 331 0.09 -8.12 -4.68
C THR A 331 0.67 -6.72 -4.76
N SER A 332 0.75 -5.97 -3.67
CA SER A 332 1.37 -4.64 -3.63
C SER A 332 2.87 -4.70 -3.96
N GLY A 333 3.62 -5.64 -3.41
CA GLY A 333 5.03 -5.83 -3.75
C GLY A 333 5.23 -6.30 -5.19
N ALA A 334 4.42 -7.27 -5.66
CA ALA A 334 4.48 -7.76 -7.03
C ALA A 334 4.12 -6.68 -8.04
N SER A 335 3.24 -5.76 -7.64
CA SER A 335 2.88 -4.61 -8.44
C SER A 335 4.12 -3.73 -8.68
N CYS A 336 4.85 -3.36 -7.62
CA CYS A 336 6.07 -2.56 -7.77
C CYS A 336 7.09 -3.26 -8.68
N ILE A 337 7.35 -4.55 -8.47
CA ILE A 337 8.34 -5.26 -9.29
C ILE A 337 7.89 -5.42 -10.75
N SER A 338 6.66 -5.86 -11.00
CA SER A 338 6.23 -6.16 -12.37
C SER A 338 6.05 -4.90 -13.23
N ARG A 339 5.55 -3.79 -12.67
CA ARG A 339 5.41 -2.53 -13.41
C ARG A 339 6.70 -1.72 -13.43
N ASP A 340 7.36 -1.60 -12.28
CA ASP A 340 8.43 -0.61 -12.11
C ASP A 340 9.82 -1.17 -12.37
N VAL A 341 9.98 -2.50 -12.42
CA VAL A 341 11.22 -3.15 -12.85
C VAL A 341 11.01 -3.81 -14.20
N TYR A 342 10.10 -4.77 -14.30
CA TYR A 342 9.94 -5.57 -15.51
C TYR A 342 9.37 -4.76 -16.68
N GLN A 343 8.20 -4.12 -16.53
CA GLN A 343 7.62 -3.35 -17.62
C GLN A 343 8.49 -2.16 -17.96
N ARG A 344 8.89 -1.35 -16.98
CA ARG A 344 9.64 -0.13 -17.25
C ARG A 344 11.01 -0.34 -17.89
N PHE A 345 11.79 -1.32 -17.44
CA PHE A 345 13.20 -1.46 -17.86
C PHE A 345 13.50 -2.69 -18.71
N MET A 346 12.68 -3.75 -18.65
CA MET A 346 12.93 -4.99 -19.39
C MET A 346 12.05 -5.09 -20.64
N HIS A 347 10.76 -4.78 -20.53
CA HIS A 347 9.79 -4.90 -21.62
C HIS A 347 8.71 -3.79 -21.57
N PRO A 348 9.00 -2.58 -22.06
CA PRO A 348 8.07 -1.44 -22.07
C PRO A 348 6.74 -1.73 -22.77
N ASP A 349 6.79 -2.39 -23.93
CA ASP A 349 5.63 -2.72 -24.76
C ASP A 349 4.92 -4.03 -24.34
N ALA A 350 5.12 -4.51 -23.11
CA ALA A 350 4.52 -5.77 -22.66
C ALA A 350 2.98 -5.70 -22.68
N PRO A 351 2.30 -6.63 -23.37
CA PRO A 351 0.84 -6.65 -23.40
C PRO A 351 0.26 -7.03 -22.03
N MET A 352 -0.99 -6.64 -21.77
CA MET A 352 -1.72 -6.94 -20.55
C MET A 352 -1.59 -8.39 -20.07
N SER A 353 -1.81 -9.35 -20.97
CA SER A 353 -1.80 -10.79 -20.63
C SER A 353 -0.43 -11.23 -20.08
N ARG A 354 0.65 -10.69 -20.65
CA ARG A 354 2.02 -10.90 -20.16
C ARG A 354 2.23 -10.21 -18.82
N MET A 355 1.75 -8.98 -18.66
CA MET A 355 1.83 -8.26 -17.39
C MET A 355 1.10 -8.98 -16.25
N GLN A 356 -0.10 -9.51 -16.50
CA GLN A 356 -0.84 -10.32 -15.55
C GLN A 356 -0.08 -11.61 -15.19
N MET A 357 0.50 -12.29 -16.17
CA MET A 357 1.32 -13.48 -15.93
C MET A 357 2.56 -13.19 -15.10
N ILE A 358 3.30 -12.13 -15.42
CA ILE A 358 4.50 -11.72 -14.67
C ILE A 358 4.12 -11.32 -13.25
N ASN A 359 3.05 -10.54 -13.06
CA ASN A 359 2.57 -10.19 -11.73
C ASN A 359 2.25 -11.45 -10.90
N ARG A 360 1.61 -12.47 -11.50
CA ARG A 360 1.35 -13.76 -10.84
C ARG A 360 2.62 -14.49 -10.41
N ILE A 361 3.62 -14.54 -11.30
CA ILE A 361 4.91 -15.17 -11.00
C ILE A 361 5.58 -14.45 -9.83
N VAL A 362 5.58 -13.12 -9.84
CA VAL A 362 6.18 -12.33 -8.76
C VAL A 362 5.42 -12.47 -7.45
N VAL A 363 4.07 -12.51 -7.47
CA VAL A 363 3.25 -12.80 -6.28
C VAL A 363 3.68 -14.13 -5.66
N VAL A 364 3.75 -15.19 -6.46
CA VAL A 364 4.18 -16.51 -5.95
C VAL A 364 5.62 -16.46 -5.42
N GLY A 365 6.50 -15.71 -6.07
CA GLY A 365 7.86 -15.46 -5.61
C GLY A 365 7.91 -14.77 -4.23
N ILE A 366 7.13 -13.70 -4.03
CA ILE A 366 7.04 -12.99 -2.75
C ILE A 366 6.48 -13.89 -1.65
N VAL A 367 5.41 -14.64 -1.95
CA VAL A 367 4.81 -15.60 -1.01
C VAL A 367 5.82 -16.69 -0.63
N ALA A 368 6.57 -17.23 -1.59
CA ALA A 368 7.60 -18.23 -1.34
C ALA A 368 8.75 -17.66 -0.49
N CYS A 369 9.23 -16.45 -0.79
CA CYS A 369 10.25 -15.78 0.00
C CYS A 369 9.78 -15.55 1.44
N ALA A 370 8.56 -15.03 1.64
CA ALA A 370 7.99 -14.79 2.96
C ALA A 370 7.82 -16.10 3.75
N ALA A 371 7.34 -17.16 3.11
CA ALA A 371 7.21 -18.48 3.72
C ALA A 371 8.57 -19.07 4.16
N ILE A 372 9.63 -18.88 3.36
CA ILE A 372 10.97 -19.34 3.73
C ILE A 372 11.51 -18.52 4.89
N ILE A 373 11.43 -17.19 4.81
CA ILE A 373 11.97 -16.29 5.84
C ILE A 373 11.22 -16.48 7.16
N SER A 374 9.92 -16.76 7.16
CA SER A 374 9.15 -16.98 8.39
C SER A 374 9.64 -18.15 9.24
N LEU A 375 10.33 -19.12 8.64
CA LEU A 375 10.94 -20.24 9.35
C LEU A 375 12.21 -19.85 10.14
N PHE A 376 12.77 -18.65 9.87
CA PHE A 376 14.01 -18.15 10.49
C PHE A 376 13.80 -16.92 11.37
N VAL A 377 12.62 -16.32 11.36
CA VAL A 377 12.27 -15.19 12.25
C VAL A 377 11.65 -15.75 13.52
N ASP A 378 11.94 -15.17 14.69
CA ASP A 378 11.51 -15.73 15.98
C ASP A 378 10.08 -15.35 16.37
N SER A 379 9.66 -14.11 16.11
CA SER A 379 8.37 -13.56 16.56
C SER A 379 7.60 -12.83 15.45
N ILE A 380 6.32 -12.57 15.69
CA ILE A 380 5.49 -11.74 14.80
C ILE A 380 5.96 -10.28 14.91
N PHE A 381 6.30 -9.85 16.13
CA PHE A 381 6.86 -8.52 16.40
C PHE A 381 8.06 -8.20 15.51
N ASP A 382 9.09 -9.05 15.53
CA ASP A 382 10.33 -8.82 14.79
C ASP A 382 10.05 -8.67 13.29
N ALA A 383 9.22 -9.55 12.72
CA ALA A 383 8.88 -9.50 11.29
C ALA A 383 8.25 -8.15 10.90
N ILE A 384 7.33 -7.63 11.72
CA ILE A 384 6.69 -6.34 11.48
C ILE A 384 7.72 -5.21 11.60
N VAL A 385 8.48 -5.16 12.70
CA VAL A 385 9.45 -4.08 12.92
C VAL A 385 10.47 -4.05 11.79
N MET A 386 11.03 -5.20 11.40
CA MET A 386 11.98 -5.31 10.28
C MET A 386 11.42 -4.74 8.97
N GLY A 387 10.15 -5.03 8.64
CA GLY A 387 9.48 -4.44 7.48
C GLY A 387 9.34 -2.92 7.60
N THR A 388 8.82 -2.45 8.74
CA THR A 388 8.59 -1.02 9.00
C THR A 388 9.87 -0.20 8.90
N VAL A 389 10.97 -0.66 9.51
CA VAL A 389 12.24 0.09 9.53
C VAL A 389 12.88 0.18 8.15
N ILE A 390 12.75 -0.85 7.31
CA ILE A 390 13.20 -0.81 5.90
C ILE A 390 12.45 0.29 5.15
N GLY A 391 11.12 0.34 5.28
CA GLY A 391 10.28 1.39 4.68
C GLY A 391 10.64 2.80 5.17
N SER A 392 10.74 2.96 6.49
CA SER A 392 11.12 4.23 7.14
C SER A 392 12.42 4.79 6.58
N ALA A 393 13.47 3.96 6.50
CA ALA A 393 14.81 4.40 6.13
C ALA A 393 15.00 4.61 4.63
N SER A 394 14.25 3.90 3.77
CA SER A 394 14.46 3.92 2.32
C SER A 394 13.46 4.80 1.56
N VAL A 395 12.19 4.84 1.99
CA VAL A 395 11.09 5.43 1.20
C VAL A 395 10.66 6.80 1.74
N PHE A 396 10.69 7.01 3.06
CA PHE A 396 10.02 8.16 3.70
C PHE A 396 10.45 9.53 3.20
N PHE A 397 11.75 9.85 3.29
CA PHE A 397 12.23 11.18 2.89
C PHE A 397 12.11 11.44 1.39
N PRO A 398 12.48 10.50 0.49
CA PRO A 398 12.21 10.64 -0.93
C PRO A 398 10.72 10.84 -1.23
N LEU A 399 9.82 10.08 -0.60
CA LEU A 399 8.39 10.14 -0.88
C LEU A 399 7.75 11.43 -0.38
N LEU A 400 7.82 11.72 0.92
CA LEU A 400 7.18 12.91 1.48
C LEU A 400 7.93 14.19 1.07
N GLY A 401 9.25 14.16 1.04
CA GLY A 401 10.05 15.27 0.56
C GLY A 401 9.79 15.58 -0.91
N GLY A 402 9.51 14.57 -1.73
CA GLY A 402 9.10 14.75 -3.12
C GLY A 402 7.79 15.54 -3.26
N ILE A 403 6.81 15.24 -2.42
CA ILE A 403 5.47 15.85 -2.48
C ILE A 403 5.46 17.27 -1.88
N TYR A 404 6.27 17.52 -0.84
CA TYR A 404 6.17 18.75 -0.05
C TYR A 404 7.35 19.71 -0.23
N TRP A 405 8.52 19.25 -0.68
CA TRP A 405 9.72 20.08 -0.75
C TRP A 405 10.15 20.36 -2.20
N LYS A 406 9.93 21.61 -2.65
CA LYS A 406 10.30 22.08 -4.00
C LYS A 406 11.80 21.92 -4.28
N ARG A 407 12.64 22.07 -3.26
CA ARG A 407 14.10 22.01 -3.40
C ARG A 407 14.64 20.57 -3.51
N ALA A 408 13.83 19.55 -3.19
CA ALA A 408 14.25 18.16 -3.29
C ALA A 408 14.71 17.84 -4.72
N THR A 409 15.84 17.15 -4.84
CA THR A 409 16.50 16.83 -6.12
C THR A 409 16.57 15.34 -6.37
N LYS A 410 16.82 14.94 -7.62
CA LYS A 410 17.02 13.53 -7.98
C LYS A 410 18.15 12.85 -7.20
N TRP A 411 19.25 13.56 -6.98
CA TRP A 411 20.41 13.02 -6.26
C TRP A 411 20.12 12.92 -4.77
N GLY A 412 19.47 13.93 -4.19
CA GLY A 412 19.03 13.86 -2.79
C GLY A 412 18.07 12.69 -2.56
N GLY A 413 17.07 12.50 -3.42
CA GLY A 413 16.15 11.36 -3.34
C GLY A 413 16.87 10.01 -3.50
N PHE A 414 17.74 9.88 -4.50
CA PHE A 414 18.46 8.63 -4.77
C PHE A 414 19.39 8.23 -3.62
N PHE A 415 20.25 9.13 -3.16
CA PHE A 415 21.20 8.81 -2.09
C PHE A 415 20.52 8.63 -0.74
N ALA A 416 19.44 9.37 -0.44
CA ALA A 416 18.66 9.16 0.77
C ALA A 416 18.13 7.72 0.86
N MET A 417 17.49 7.27 -0.22
CA MET A 417 16.96 5.91 -0.33
C MET A 417 18.06 4.86 -0.24
N VAL A 418 19.12 4.99 -1.04
CA VAL A 418 20.18 3.98 -1.11
C VAL A 418 20.95 3.92 0.19
N LEU A 419 21.43 5.05 0.71
CA LEU A 419 22.23 5.08 1.94
C LEU A 419 21.37 4.73 3.16
N GLY A 420 20.17 5.27 3.29
CA GLY A 420 19.25 4.94 4.39
C GLY A 420 18.84 3.47 4.37
N GLY A 421 18.31 2.99 3.23
CA GLY A 421 17.88 1.61 3.07
C GLY A 421 19.00 0.59 3.23
N SER A 422 20.17 0.81 2.61
CA SER A 422 21.31 -0.10 2.77
C SER A 422 21.87 -0.10 4.18
N THR A 423 21.89 1.06 4.86
CA THR A 423 22.28 1.13 6.29
C THR A 423 21.31 0.30 7.13
N GLN A 424 20.00 0.41 6.89
CA GLN A 424 19.03 -0.38 7.63
C GLN A 424 19.19 -1.88 7.41
N VAL A 425 19.34 -2.32 6.16
CA VAL A 425 19.58 -3.73 5.85
C VAL A 425 20.88 -4.22 6.47
N ALA A 426 21.94 -3.42 6.47
CA ALA A 426 23.21 -3.77 7.11
C ALA A 426 23.07 -3.92 8.63
N LEU A 427 22.30 -3.06 9.29
CA LEU A 427 22.03 -3.17 10.73
C LEU A 427 21.22 -4.42 11.07
N LEU A 428 20.20 -4.74 10.27
CA LEU A 428 19.43 -5.98 10.42
C LEU A 428 20.31 -7.23 10.29
N LEU A 429 21.19 -7.25 9.28
CA LEU A 429 22.14 -8.36 9.10
C LEU A 429 23.16 -8.43 10.24
N LEU A 430 23.63 -7.28 10.73
CA LEU A 430 24.56 -7.21 11.85
C LEU A 430 23.92 -7.79 13.13
N GLU A 431 22.68 -7.41 13.42
CA GLU A 431 21.93 -7.91 14.58
C GLU A 431 21.74 -9.42 14.49
N ALA A 432 21.32 -9.92 13.32
CA ALA A 432 21.17 -11.35 13.06
C ALA A 432 22.50 -12.12 13.20
N LEU A 433 23.62 -11.55 12.78
CA LEU A 433 24.95 -12.16 12.92
C LEU A 433 25.46 -12.16 14.36
N MET A 434 25.16 -11.11 15.13
CA MET A 434 25.57 -10.99 16.53
C MET A 434 24.69 -11.81 17.48
N GLY A 435 23.42 -12.06 17.12
CA GLY A 435 22.46 -12.79 17.96
C GLY A 435 22.09 -12.04 19.24
N ILE A 436 22.35 -10.73 19.29
CA ILE A 436 21.98 -9.85 20.40
C ILE A 436 21.32 -8.57 19.84
N PRO A 437 20.28 -8.03 20.51
CA PRO A 437 19.65 -6.79 20.09
C PRO A 437 20.65 -5.64 20.08
N LEU A 438 20.67 -4.83 19.02
CA LEU A 438 21.65 -3.73 18.88
C LEU A 438 21.51 -2.66 19.96
N GLU A 439 20.31 -2.50 20.51
CA GLU A 439 20.04 -1.62 21.65
C GLU A 439 20.83 -1.96 22.92
N SER A 440 21.25 -3.23 23.07
CA SER A 440 22.10 -3.68 24.18
C SER A 440 23.53 -3.10 24.08
N ILE A 441 23.98 -2.76 22.86
CA ILE A 441 25.28 -2.16 22.60
C ILE A 441 25.20 -0.64 22.79
N ASN A 442 24.16 -0.02 22.23
CA ASN A 442 23.94 1.42 22.34
C ASN A 442 22.43 1.74 22.30
N PRO A 443 21.88 2.50 23.27
CA PRO A 443 20.48 2.91 23.26
C PRO A 443 20.02 3.71 22.03
N LEU A 444 20.95 4.26 21.25
CA LEU A 444 20.63 4.92 19.97
C LEU A 444 20.30 3.92 18.85
N LEU A 445 20.61 2.63 19.04
CA LEU A 445 20.34 1.54 18.10
C LEU A 445 19.04 0.78 18.40
N VAL A 446 18.10 1.42 19.11
CA VAL A 446 16.75 0.91 19.38
C VAL A 446 16.00 0.58 18.08
N GLU A 447 15.18 -0.48 18.12
CA GLU A 447 14.37 -0.99 16.99
C GLU A 447 15.23 -1.20 15.72
N HIS A 448 16.25 -2.07 15.82
CA HIS A 448 17.21 -2.37 14.75
C HIS A 448 17.98 -1.15 14.22
N GLY A 449 18.24 -0.16 15.07
CA GLY A 449 18.98 1.05 14.74
C GLY A 449 18.32 1.95 13.69
N VAL A 450 16.99 1.93 13.60
CA VAL A 450 16.23 2.73 12.64
C VAL A 450 16.48 4.22 12.74
N LEU A 451 16.76 4.76 13.93
CA LEU A 451 17.07 6.19 14.07
C LEU A 451 18.36 6.59 13.34
N LEU A 452 19.36 5.70 13.32
CA LEU A 452 20.61 5.92 12.61
C LEU A 452 20.38 5.92 11.11
N SER A 453 19.70 4.89 10.58
CA SER A 453 19.42 4.76 9.15
C SER A 453 18.48 5.86 8.64
N LEU A 454 17.45 6.22 9.41
CA LEU A 454 16.55 7.34 9.14
C LEU A 454 17.31 8.67 9.17
N GLY A 455 18.23 8.85 10.12
CA GLY A 455 19.13 10.00 10.19
C GLY A 455 20.04 10.10 8.96
N VAL A 456 20.66 8.98 8.55
CA VAL A 456 21.48 8.90 7.32
C VAL A 456 20.63 9.26 6.09
N SER A 457 19.42 8.73 5.98
CA SER A 457 18.50 9.08 4.90
C SER A 457 18.16 10.57 4.91
N MET A 458 17.82 11.14 6.07
CA MET A 458 17.45 12.55 6.22
C MET A 458 18.60 13.48 5.82
N LEU A 459 19.79 13.23 6.38
CA LEU A 459 20.98 14.05 6.16
C LEU A 459 21.41 13.98 4.70
N SER A 460 21.37 12.79 4.10
CA SER A 460 21.65 12.61 2.67
C SER A 460 20.62 13.33 1.81
N PHE A 461 19.33 13.20 2.14
CA PHE A 461 18.24 13.84 1.41
C PHE A 461 18.37 15.37 1.39
N VAL A 462 18.55 15.96 2.57
CA VAL A 462 18.63 17.41 2.74
C VAL A 462 19.96 17.95 2.21
N GLY A 463 21.08 17.39 2.65
CA GLY A 463 22.42 17.86 2.31
C GLY A 463 22.69 17.80 0.81
N ILE A 464 22.40 16.67 0.17
CA ILE A 464 22.65 16.50 -1.27
C ILE A 464 21.64 17.29 -2.09
N SER A 465 20.38 17.40 -1.64
CA SER A 465 19.42 18.27 -2.33
C SER A 465 19.86 19.72 -2.31
N LEU A 466 20.41 20.21 -1.20
CA LEU A 466 20.93 21.58 -1.14
C LEU A 466 22.21 21.78 -1.96
N ALA A 467 23.06 20.76 -2.06
CA ALA A 467 24.33 20.81 -2.79
C ALA A 467 24.20 20.62 -4.32
N THR A 468 23.09 20.05 -4.82
CA THR A 468 22.92 19.73 -6.24
C THR A 468 21.94 20.66 -6.96
N SER A 469 21.96 20.65 -8.30
CA SER A 469 21.11 21.52 -9.12
C SER A 469 19.62 21.35 -8.82
N PRO A 470 18.82 22.43 -8.79
CA PRO A 470 17.37 22.35 -8.60
C PRO A 470 16.68 21.43 -9.62
N THR A 471 15.56 20.84 -9.20
CA THR A 471 14.74 20.00 -10.09
C THR A 471 14.12 20.86 -11.19
N SER A 472 13.96 20.27 -12.38
CA SER A 472 13.29 20.91 -13.51
C SER A 472 11.85 21.32 -13.17
N ALA A 473 11.35 22.38 -13.81
CA ALA A 473 9.96 22.79 -13.64
C ALA A 473 8.98 21.69 -14.10
N ILE A 474 9.37 20.91 -15.12
CA ILE A 474 8.56 19.81 -15.69
C ILE A 474 8.26 18.76 -14.62
N ASN A 475 9.25 18.32 -13.86
CA ASN A 475 9.07 17.32 -12.80
C ASN A 475 8.42 17.89 -11.51
N LEU A 476 8.44 19.22 -11.34
CA LEU A 476 7.78 19.90 -10.23
C LEU A 476 6.30 20.19 -10.50
N ALA A 477 5.92 20.41 -11.77
CA ALA A 477 4.56 20.77 -12.17
C ALA A 477 3.48 19.84 -11.60
N PRO A 478 3.64 18.50 -11.61
CA PRO A 478 2.63 17.58 -11.08
C PRO A 478 2.35 17.74 -9.58
N PHE A 479 3.31 18.29 -8.83
CA PHE A 479 3.27 18.36 -7.36
C PHE A 479 2.98 19.77 -6.83
N PHE A 480 3.24 20.79 -7.66
CA PHE A 480 3.18 22.19 -7.27
C PHE A 480 2.39 23.00 -8.30
N GLU A 481 1.17 23.38 -7.91
CA GLU A 481 0.20 24.12 -8.72
C GLU A 481 0.75 25.44 -9.27
N ASP A 482 1.58 26.16 -8.49
CA ASP A 482 2.22 27.39 -8.94
C ASP A 482 3.23 27.18 -10.07
N VAL A 483 3.86 25.99 -10.13
CA VAL A 483 4.77 25.62 -11.22
C VAL A 483 3.97 25.18 -12.44
N ALA A 484 2.90 24.40 -12.25
CA ALA A 484 2.00 23.99 -13.32
C ALA A 484 1.39 25.20 -14.04
N ARG A 485 0.88 26.19 -13.29
CA ARG A 485 0.32 27.44 -13.86
C ARG A 485 1.31 28.27 -14.66
N ARG A 486 2.61 28.21 -14.32
CA ARG A 486 3.67 28.89 -15.10
C ARG A 486 3.94 28.18 -16.42
N LEU A 487 3.81 26.85 -16.46
CA LEU A 487 4.05 26.03 -17.66
C LEU A 487 2.83 25.95 -18.59
N SER A 488 1.62 26.03 -18.06
CA SER A 488 0.37 25.89 -18.84
C SER A 488 0.11 27.04 -19.81
N GLY A 489 0.77 28.19 -19.64
CA GLY A 489 0.82 29.31 -20.59
C GLY A 489 -0.47 29.51 -21.39
N ALA A 490 -1.47 30.20 -20.83
CA ALA A 490 -2.82 30.38 -21.37
C ALA A 490 -2.86 30.55 -22.91
N GLN A 491 -3.16 29.47 -23.63
CA GLN A 491 -3.46 29.48 -25.05
C GLN A 491 -4.88 28.97 -25.28
N HIS A 492 -5.82 29.91 -25.43
CA HIS A 492 -7.12 29.61 -26.02
C HIS A 492 -6.94 29.48 -27.54
N VAL A 493 -6.95 28.26 -28.05
CA VAL A 493 -7.02 28.03 -29.50
C VAL A 493 -8.41 28.44 -29.97
N LEU A 494 -8.49 29.27 -31.01
CA LEU A 494 -9.76 29.60 -31.67
C LEU A 494 -10.32 28.32 -32.31
N VAL A 495 -11.42 27.83 -31.75
CA VAL A 495 -12.08 26.58 -32.15
C VAL A 495 -13.01 26.86 -33.33
N SER A 496 -12.83 26.12 -34.44
CA SER A 496 -13.85 26.06 -35.50
C SER A 496 -15.10 25.35 -34.94
N GLU A 497 -16.23 26.04 -34.90
CA GLU A 497 -17.51 25.54 -34.34
C GLU A 497 -17.97 24.23 -35.01
N ASP A 498 -17.71 24.07 -36.32
CA ASP A 498 -18.15 22.90 -37.08
C ASP A 498 -17.30 21.66 -36.78
N GLU A 499 -15.97 21.81 -36.71
CA GLU A 499 -15.07 20.70 -36.32
C GLU A 499 -15.30 20.27 -34.87
N TYR A 500 -15.62 21.22 -33.98
CA TYR A 500 -15.92 20.93 -32.60
C TYR A 500 -17.21 20.14 -32.43
N LYS A 501 -18.27 20.47 -33.19
CA LYS A 501 -19.53 19.71 -33.18
C LYS A 501 -19.34 18.27 -33.68
N ALA A 502 -18.56 18.08 -34.75
CA ALA A 502 -18.22 16.75 -35.25
C ALA A 502 -17.36 15.94 -34.24
N PHE A 503 -16.46 16.61 -33.51
CA PHE A 503 -15.68 15.98 -32.46
C PHE A 503 -16.56 15.46 -31.30
N LEU A 504 -17.57 16.24 -30.87
CA LEU A 504 -18.45 15.86 -29.76
C LEU A 504 -19.22 14.55 -29.99
N THR A 505 -19.45 14.13 -31.24
CA THR A 505 -20.14 12.87 -31.53
C THR A 505 -19.23 11.64 -31.46
N MET A 506 -17.91 11.83 -31.53
CA MET A 506 -16.89 10.76 -31.48
C MET A 506 -16.33 10.52 -30.07
N LEU A 507 -16.88 11.21 -29.08
CA LEU A 507 -16.29 11.40 -27.76
C LEU A 507 -16.92 10.43 -26.78
N GLU A 508 -16.13 9.53 -26.21
CA GLU A 508 -16.62 8.56 -25.23
C GLU A 508 -16.56 9.15 -23.84
N GLU A 509 -17.72 9.41 -23.24
CA GLU A 509 -17.83 9.89 -21.87
C GLU A 509 -18.51 8.86 -20.98
N LYS A 510 -17.86 8.55 -19.86
CA LYS A 510 -18.43 7.70 -18.80
C LYS A 510 -18.54 8.49 -17.51
N ARG A 511 -19.77 8.73 -17.07
CA ARG A 511 -20.04 9.41 -15.80
C ARG A 511 -20.01 8.42 -14.62
N LEU A 512 -19.23 8.74 -13.60
CA LEU A 512 -19.06 7.96 -12.39
C LEU A 512 -19.24 8.87 -11.16
N GLY A 513 -20.50 9.08 -10.76
CA GLY A 513 -20.84 10.02 -9.70
C GLY A 513 -20.58 11.47 -10.12
N ASP A 514 -19.68 12.13 -9.38
CA ASP A 514 -19.28 13.53 -9.60
C ASP A 514 -18.05 13.68 -10.51
N VAL A 515 -17.50 12.57 -11.02
CA VAL A 515 -16.37 12.54 -11.94
C VAL A 515 -16.82 12.03 -13.32
N VAL A 516 -16.28 12.64 -14.38
CA VAL A 516 -16.45 12.19 -15.77
C VAL A 516 -15.10 11.70 -16.28
N TYR A 517 -15.12 10.50 -16.86
CA TYR A 517 -14.02 9.93 -17.61
C TYR A 517 -14.28 10.21 -19.08
N MET A 518 -13.34 10.88 -19.72
CA MET A 518 -13.39 11.16 -21.14
C MET A 518 -12.26 10.39 -21.83
N HIS A 519 -12.61 9.70 -22.91
CA HIS A 519 -11.65 9.01 -23.77
C HIS A 519 -11.86 9.37 -25.24
N TYR A 520 -10.76 9.46 -25.96
CA TYR A 520 -10.76 9.66 -27.41
C TYR A 520 -9.59 8.89 -28.03
N SER A 521 -9.88 8.08 -29.05
CA SER A 521 -8.84 7.38 -29.82
C SER A 521 -8.63 8.07 -31.17
N LEU A 522 -7.48 8.72 -31.32
CA LEU A 522 -7.05 9.32 -32.58
C LEU A 522 -6.38 8.24 -33.44
N HIS A 523 -7.06 7.86 -34.52
CA HIS A 523 -6.53 6.92 -35.51
C HIS A 523 -5.75 7.69 -36.58
N LEU A 524 -4.58 7.19 -36.94
CA LEU A 524 -3.68 7.78 -37.91
C LEU A 524 -3.50 6.86 -39.13
N PRO A 525 -3.29 7.43 -40.33
CA PRO A 525 -3.14 6.63 -41.55
C PRO A 525 -1.81 5.86 -41.58
N GLU A 526 -0.78 6.34 -40.88
CA GLU A 526 0.57 5.75 -40.87
C GLU A 526 1.07 5.48 -39.44
N PRO A 527 2.02 4.54 -39.27
CA PRO A 527 2.67 4.27 -37.99
C PRO A 527 3.39 5.49 -37.43
N ILE A 528 3.32 5.64 -36.11
CA ILE A 528 3.83 6.83 -35.42
C ILE A 528 5.20 6.55 -34.81
N ASP A 529 6.17 7.40 -35.11
CA ASP A 529 7.36 7.56 -34.26
C ASP A 529 6.97 8.36 -33.01
N TRP A 530 6.61 7.61 -31.95
CA TRP A 530 6.13 8.19 -30.71
C TRP A 530 7.18 9.09 -30.04
N GLY A 531 8.46 8.69 -30.04
CA GLY A 531 9.54 9.49 -29.45
C GLY A 531 9.73 10.84 -30.15
N ALA A 532 9.66 10.84 -31.49
CA ALA A 532 9.68 12.07 -32.28
C ALA A 532 8.46 12.97 -32.01
N LEU A 533 7.27 12.39 -31.79
CA LEU A 533 6.08 13.15 -31.43
C LEU A 533 6.21 13.78 -30.02
N VAL A 534 6.61 13.00 -29.02
CA VAL A 534 6.77 13.48 -27.63
C VAL A 534 7.78 14.62 -27.56
N SER A 535 8.96 14.45 -28.17
CA SER A 535 10.01 15.47 -28.18
C SER A 535 9.56 16.80 -28.80
N ARG A 536 8.66 16.77 -29.80
CA ARG A 536 8.07 17.98 -30.40
C ARG A 536 6.92 18.54 -29.57
N LEU A 537 6.09 17.70 -28.96
CA LEU A 537 4.98 18.15 -28.10
C LEU A 537 5.49 18.89 -26.87
N VAL A 538 6.52 18.38 -26.19
CA VAL A 538 7.07 19.01 -24.96
C VAL A 538 7.71 20.38 -25.24
N LEU A 539 7.99 20.73 -26.50
CA LEU A 539 8.40 22.09 -26.90
C LEU A 539 7.22 23.08 -26.97
N LYS A 540 5.98 22.59 -27.05
CA LYS A 540 4.78 23.43 -27.02
C LYS A 540 4.40 23.79 -25.59
N ALA A 541 3.83 24.99 -25.41
CA ALA A 541 3.35 25.45 -24.12
C ALA A 541 2.29 24.48 -23.53
N GLY A 542 2.35 24.24 -22.23
CA GLY A 542 1.43 23.36 -21.51
C GLY A 542 1.66 21.86 -21.67
N TRP A 543 2.54 21.40 -22.55
CA TRP A 543 2.84 19.97 -22.68
C TRP A 543 4.06 19.55 -21.85
N ILE A 544 3.92 18.48 -21.08
CA ILE A 544 4.97 17.92 -20.24
C ILE A 544 5.04 16.39 -20.36
N ALA A 545 6.25 15.83 -20.30
CA ALA A 545 6.49 14.38 -20.24
C ALA A 545 7.35 14.05 -19.01
N PRO A 546 6.77 14.00 -17.80
CA PRO A 546 7.53 13.83 -16.56
C PRO A 546 8.25 12.47 -16.48
N THR A 547 7.76 11.45 -17.18
CA THR A 547 8.36 10.10 -17.30
C THR A 547 9.15 9.89 -18.60
N GLY A 548 9.25 10.91 -19.45
CA GLY A 548 10.10 10.95 -20.64
C GLY A 548 9.52 10.32 -21.91
N GLU A 549 8.92 9.14 -21.86
CA GLU A 549 8.65 8.39 -23.10
C GLU A 549 7.24 7.80 -23.21
N ASP A 550 6.61 7.29 -22.15
CA ASP A 550 5.37 6.51 -22.30
C ASP A 550 4.11 7.37 -22.37
N THR A 551 4.14 8.58 -21.82
CA THR A 551 2.96 9.41 -21.65
C THR A 551 3.32 10.89 -21.67
N VAL A 552 2.51 11.68 -22.37
CA VAL A 552 2.60 13.13 -22.38
C VAL A 552 1.32 13.72 -21.82
N TYR A 553 1.44 14.76 -21.01
CA TYR A 553 0.32 15.47 -20.41
C TYR A 553 0.23 16.88 -20.95
N ARG A 554 -0.98 17.30 -21.30
CA ARG A 554 -1.31 18.70 -21.52
C ARG A 554 -1.94 19.26 -20.24
N LEU A 555 -1.25 20.20 -19.60
CA LEU A 555 -1.65 20.84 -18.36
C LEU A 555 -2.91 21.69 -18.58
N SER A 556 -4.05 21.18 -18.11
CA SER A 556 -5.38 21.82 -18.28
C SER A 556 -5.97 22.39 -16.99
N GLY A 557 -5.24 22.33 -15.87
CA GLY A 557 -5.71 22.86 -14.58
C GLY A 557 -4.66 22.76 -13.48
N ASP A 558 -5.15 22.77 -12.24
CA ASP A 558 -4.34 22.77 -11.01
C ASP A 558 -3.86 21.37 -10.58
N ASP A 559 -4.25 20.33 -11.34
CA ASP A 559 -3.96 18.93 -11.05
C ASP A 559 -3.58 18.13 -12.32
N LEU A 560 -2.61 17.22 -12.20
CA LEU A 560 -2.12 16.37 -13.30
C LEU A 560 -3.13 15.28 -13.68
N LEU A 561 -3.93 14.77 -12.73
CA LEU A 561 -4.99 13.81 -13.07
C LEU A 561 -6.11 14.41 -13.93
N SER A 562 -6.36 15.70 -13.73
CA SER A 562 -7.22 16.48 -14.60
C SER A 562 -6.46 17.13 -15.75
N SER A 563 -5.27 16.64 -16.07
CA SER A 563 -4.55 17.01 -17.29
C SER A 563 -4.85 16.01 -18.39
N ILE A 564 -4.97 16.47 -19.64
CA ILE A 564 -5.21 15.55 -20.75
C ILE A 564 -3.96 14.72 -20.96
N GLN A 565 -4.12 13.42 -20.78
CA GLN A 565 -3.10 12.43 -20.98
C GLN A 565 -3.16 11.95 -22.43
N ALA A 566 -2.01 11.89 -23.10
CA ALA A 566 -1.83 11.24 -24.39
C ALA A 566 -0.86 10.07 -24.24
N VAL A 567 -1.30 8.89 -24.67
CA VAL A 567 -0.55 7.63 -24.60
C VAL A 567 -0.51 7.00 -25.99
N ARG A 568 0.59 6.31 -26.30
CA ARG A 568 0.69 5.48 -27.50
C ARG A 568 -0.31 4.33 -27.42
N GLY A 569 -1.20 4.25 -28.40
CA GLY A 569 -2.11 3.12 -28.59
C GLY A 569 -1.42 2.00 -29.37
N ARG A 570 -2.12 1.46 -30.37
CA ARG A 570 -1.52 0.58 -31.40
C ARG A 570 -0.56 1.37 -32.30
N GLU A 571 0.11 0.70 -33.25
CA GLU A 571 1.12 1.32 -34.13
C GLU A 571 0.70 2.65 -34.76
N ASN A 572 -0.60 2.81 -35.06
CA ASN A 572 -1.18 4.00 -35.69
C ASN A 572 -2.27 4.67 -34.84
N GLU A 573 -2.29 4.47 -33.52
CA GLU A 573 -3.31 5.07 -32.63
C GLU A 573 -2.67 5.91 -31.52
N ILE A 574 -3.30 7.03 -31.20
CA ILE A 574 -3.01 7.83 -30.00
C ILE A 574 -4.26 7.87 -29.14
N TRP A 575 -4.12 7.40 -27.92
CA TRP A 575 -5.20 7.39 -26.95
C TRP A 575 -5.09 8.61 -26.07
N LEU A 576 -6.15 9.42 -26.06
CA LEU A 576 -6.28 10.54 -25.15
C LEU A 576 -7.30 10.23 -24.05
N SER A 577 -6.98 10.63 -22.83
CA SER A 577 -7.89 10.46 -21.69
C SER A 577 -7.73 11.58 -20.67
N VAL A 578 -8.81 11.88 -19.95
CA VAL A 578 -8.79 12.81 -18.83
C VAL A 578 -9.89 12.46 -17.82
N GLU A 579 -9.60 12.69 -16.53
CA GLU A 579 -10.56 12.56 -15.43
C GLU A 579 -10.86 13.95 -14.87
N TYR A 580 -12.14 14.36 -14.84
CA TYR A 580 -12.49 15.69 -14.36
C TYR A 580 -13.85 15.77 -13.65
N PRO A 581 -14.09 16.81 -12.81
CA PRO A 581 -15.38 17.01 -12.16
C PRO A 581 -16.50 17.33 -13.14
N VAL A 582 -17.70 16.77 -12.92
CA VAL A 582 -18.87 16.94 -13.82
C VAL A 582 -19.18 18.41 -14.15
N HIS A 583 -18.98 19.34 -13.21
CA HIS A 583 -19.28 20.76 -13.41
C HIS A 583 -18.36 21.45 -14.43
N SER A 584 -17.19 20.89 -14.71
CA SER A 584 -16.19 21.46 -15.65
C SER A 584 -16.24 20.84 -17.04
N THR A 585 -17.26 20.02 -17.35
CA THR A 585 -17.34 19.24 -18.59
C THR A 585 -17.13 20.05 -19.87
N ARG A 586 -17.68 21.26 -19.94
CA ARG A 586 -17.56 22.12 -21.13
C ARG A 586 -16.11 22.55 -21.38
N ASP A 587 -15.37 22.85 -20.33
CA ASP A 587 -13.99 23.34 -20.43
C ASP A 587 -13.07 22.20 -20.84
N TYR A 588 -13.23 21.02 -20.24
CA TYR A 588 -12.45 19.82 -20.59
C TYR A 588 -12.71 19.29 -21.99
N ARG A 589 -13.96 19.38 -22.51
CA ARG A 589 -14.24 19.07 -23.92
C ARG A 589 -13.46 19.97 -24.88
N ARG A 590 -13.41 21.27 -24.60
CA ARG A 590 -12.66 22.24 -25.40
C ARG A 590 -11.16 22.00 -25.32
N GLU A 591 -10.68 21.68 -24.13
CA GLU A 591 -9.27 21.42 -23.90
C GLU A 591 -8.82 20.11 -24.57
N MET A 592 -9.65 19.05 -24.54
CA MET A 592 -9.42 17.80 -25.27
C MET A 592 -9.32 18.04 -26.77
N PHE A 593 -10.25 18.84 -27.32
CA PHE A 593 -10.19 19.23 -28.72
C PHE A 593 -8.90 20.00 -29.05
N SER A 594 -8.50 20.94 -28.20
CA SER A 594 -7.25 21.69 -28.33
C SER A 594 -6.02 20.77 -28.30
N ALA A 595 -6.00 19.77 -27.40
CA ALA A 595 -4.95 18.75 -27.35
C ALA A 595 -4.83 17.97 -28.66
N ILE A 596 -5.96 17.54 -29.23
CA ILE A 596 -5.98 16.82 -30.50
C ILE A 596 -5.44 17.69 -31.64
N GLN A 597 -5.82 18.97 -31.69
CA GLN A 597 -5.31 19.91 -32.70
C GLN A 597 -3.80 20.13 -32.56
N ASP A 598 -3.29 20.15 -31.32
CA ASP A 598 -1.87 20.23 -31.08
C ASP A 598 -1.10 18.99 -31.53
N ILE A 599 -1.66 17.80 -31.33
CA ILE A 599 -1.09 16.55 -31.83
C ILE A 599 -1.11 16.54 -33.36
N ARG A 600 -2.26 16.84 -33.98
CA ARG A 600 -2.43 16.88 -35.44
C ARG A 600 -1.48 17.87 -36.10
N SER A 601 -1.35 19.07 -35.55
CA SER A 601 -0.43 20.07 -36.08
C SER A 601 1.04 19.68 -35.93
N THR A 602 1.42 18.98 -34.85
CA THR A 602 2.78 18.45 -34.65
C THR A 602 3.12 17.35 -35.65
N LEU A 603 2.12 16.57 -36.06
CA LEU A 603 2.21 15.54 -37.09
C LEU A 603 2.08 16.10 -38.52
N GLY A 604 1.92 17.42 -38.69
CA GLY A 604 1.79 18.05 -40.02
C GLY A 604 0.43 17.86 -40.69
N MET A 605 -0.58 17.35 -39.97
CA MET A 605 -1.94 17.20 -40.45
C MET A 605 -2.74 18.49 -40.23
N ARG A 606 -2.60 19.47 -41.13
CA ARG A 606 -3.49 20.65 -41.17
C ARG A 606 -4.62 20.42 -42.18
N GLY A 607 -5.87 20.47 -41.72
CA GLY A 607 -7.03 20.76 -42.57
C GLY A 607 -7.46 19.69 -43.57
N LYS A 608 -7.09 18.42 -43.42
CA LYS A 608 -7.79 17.35 -44.14
C LYS A 608 -8.96 16.88 -43.28
N GLY A 609 -10.18 17.15 -43.77
CA GLY A 609 -11.39 16.56 -43.24
C GLY A 609 -11.19 15.04 -43.12
N VAL A 610 -11.55 14.52 -41.95
CA VAL A 610 -11.55 13.09 -41.68
C VAL A 610 -12.71 12.49 -42.47
N GLU A 611 -12.40 11.57 -43.38
CA GLU A 611 -13.29 10.45 -43.69
C GLU A 611 -13.15 9.38 -42.60
#